data_AF-X1U0N8-F1
#
_entry.id   AF-X1U0N8-F1
#
_cell.length_a   1.000
_cell.length_b   1.000
_cell.length_c   1.000
_cell.angle_alpha   90.00
_cell.angle_beta   90.00
_cell.angle_gamma   90.00
#
_symmetry.space_group_name_H-M   'P 1'
#
loop_
_entity.id
_entity.type
_entity.pdbx_description
1 polymer ?
#
loop_
_entity_poly.entity_id
_entity_poly.type
_entity_poly.pdbx_seq_one_letter_code
_entity_poly.pdbx_strand_id
1 'polypeptide(L)'
;ISIGTPVTIDRHFVELKNETVTCKAFDNRSGVAIMIEALKRANTEFEVYAVGTVQEEVGLKGARTSAYELTPDVAIAIDVDIAGGHPGIEKKDTTVETEKGPVITVSDAAGRGLITPPSVLKWLKETASQHNIEYQLSVSEGGTTDATAIHLTRSGVPTGVIGVPTRYIHSPVELLSLKDIDKCAELIARAIERVGDYF
;
A
#
# COMPACT_ATOMS: atom_id res chain seq x y z
N ILE A 1 -20.68 -1.29 28.09
CA ILE A 1 -19.25 -0.98 27.86
C ILE A 1 -18.45 -1.67 28.95
N SER A 2 -17.44 -2.45 28.61
CA SER A 2 -16.54 -3.17 29.55
C SER A 2 -15.10 -2.66 29.45
N ILE A 3 -14.28 -2.93 30.45
CA ILE A 3 -12.82 -2.68 30.37
C ILE A 3 -12.26 -3.38 29.13
N GLY A 4 -11.49 -2.67 28.33
CA GLY A 4 -10.94 -3.16 27.05
C GLY A 4 -11.85 -2.98 25.83
N THR A 5 -13.06 -2.42 25.98
CA THR A 5 -13.90 -2.07 24.81
C THR A 5 -13.19 -1.00 23.98
N PRO A 6 -12.88 -1.24 22.70
CA PRO A 6 -12.25 -0.23 21.86
C PRO A 6 -13.19 0.96 21.64
N VAL A 7 -12.64 2.16 21.68
CA VAL A 7 -13.34 3.40 21.34
C VAL A 7 -12.77 3.91 20.02
N THR A 8 -13.64 4.41 19.15
CA THR A 8 -13.24 5.00 17.86
C THR A 8 -13.94 6.33 17.68
N ILE A 9 -13.39 7.17 16.81
CA ILE A 9 -14.02 8.43 16.42
C ILE A 9 -15.25 8.12 15.55
N ASP A 10 -16.36 8.82 15.81
CA ASP A 10 -17.52 8.77 14.94
C ASP A 10 -17.37 9.81 13.82
N ARG A 11 -17.23 9.33 12.58
CA ARG A 11 -17.03 10.15 11.37
C ARG A 11 -17.64 9.43 10.18
N HIS A 12 -18.31 10.21 9.33
CA HIS A 12 -18.83 9.76 8.05
C HIS A 12 -17.85 10.04 6.92
N PHE A 13 -17.92 9.23 5.87
CA PHE A 13 -17.26 9.48 4.60
C PHE A 13 -17.87 10.73 3.95
N VAL A 14 -17.01 11.64 3.50
CA VAL A 14 -17.42 12.88 2.85
C VAL A 14 -16.66 13.05 1.55
N GLU A 15 -17.40 13.27 0.47
CA GLU A 15 -16.84 13.67 -0.82
C GLU A 15 -16.49 15.15 -0.82
N LEU A 16 -15.30 15.46 -1.31
CA LEU A 16 -14.80 16.80 -1.56
C LEU A 16 -14.73 17.04 -3.08
N LYS A 17 -14.23 18.21 -3.48
CA LYS A 17 -14.02 18.50 -4.91
C LYS A 17 -12.95 17.59 -5.51
N ASN A 18 -12.96 17.47 -6.84
CA ASN A 18 -11.94 16.78 -7.63
C ASN A 18 -11.75 15.30 -7.23
N GLU A 19 -12.84 14.60 -6.92
CA GLU A 19 -12.80 13.17 -6.54
C GLU A 19 -11.89 12.88 -5.34
N THR A 20 -11.70 13.89 -4.49
CA THR A 20 -11.01 13.78 -3.21
C THR A 20 -12.03 13.42 -2.14
N VAL A 21 -11.64 12.57 -1.20
CA VAL A 21 -12.53 12.10 -0.14
C VAL A 21 -11.87 12.26 1.22
N THR A 22 -12.68 12.43 2.26
CA THR A 22 -12.19 12.49 3.64
C THR A 22 -13.01 11.60 4.57
N CYS A 23 -12.31 10.88 5.44
CA CYS A 23 -12.88 10.01 6.46
C CYS A 23 -11.80 9.67 7.51
N LYS A 24 -12.14 8.81 8.47
CA LYS A 24 -11.16 8.15 9.33
C LYS A 24 -10.73 6.80 8.73
N ALA A 25 -9.54 6.34 9.09
CA ALA A 25 -9.07 4.98 8.81
C ALA A 25 -9.06 4.64 7.31
N PHE A 26 -8.71 5.59 6.44
CA PHE A 26 -8.26 5.22 5.11
C PHE A 26 -6.99 4.40 5.20
N ASP A 27 -6.10 4.73 6.13
CA ASP A 27 -5.13 3.80 6.66
C ASP A 27 -5.82 2.69 7.51
N ASN A 28 -5.95 1.45 7.04
CA ASN A 28 -5.67 0.95 5.70
C ASN A 28 -6.93 0.36 4.99
N ARG A 29 -8.12 0.93 5.23
CA ARG A 29 -9.33 0.58 4.46
C ARG A 29 -9.20 0.88 2.97
N SER A 30 -8.40 1.88 2.59
CA SER A 30 -8.10 2.15 1.19
C SER A 30 -7.37 0.98 0.55
N GLY A 31 -6.39 0.39 1.24
CA GLY A 31 -5.69 -0.81 0.76
C GLY A 31 -6.63 -1.99 0.54
N VAL A 32 -7.60 -2.20 1.42
CA VAL A 32 -8.64 -3.23 1.24
C VAL A 32 -9.50 -2.95 0.00
N ALA A 33 -9.92 -1.71 -0.21
CA ALA A 33 -10.70 -1.33 -1.39
C ALA A 33 -9.88 -1.53 -2.69
N ILE A 34 -8.63 -1.07 -2.70
CA ILE A 34 -7.67 -1.28 -3.80
C ILE A 34 -7.51 -2.77 -4.10
N MET A 35 -7.30 -3.61 -3.09
CA MET A 35 -7.13 -5.05 -3.23
C MET A 35 -8.34 -5.69 -3.91
N ILE A 36 -9.56 -5.37 -3.44
CA ILE A 36 -10.81 -5.90 -4.01
C ILE A 36 -10.95 -5.47 -5.48
N GLU A 37 -10.70 -4.20 -5.79
CA GLU A 37 -10.81 -3.69 -7.15
C GLU A 37 -9.74 -4.26 -8.08
N ALA A 38 -8.52 -4.47 -7.60
CA ALA A 38 -7.46 -5.12 -8.37
C ALA A 38 -7.84 -6.57 -8.74
N LEU A 39 -8.36 -7.34 -7.79
CA LEU A 39 -8.78 -8.73 -8.03
C LEU A 39 -9.94 -8.83 -9.02
N LYS A 40 -10.86 -7.86 -9.03
CA LYS A 40 -11.96 -7.82 -10.01
C LYS A 40 -11.46 -7.56 -11.44
N ARG A 41 -10.32 -6.87 -11.59
CA ARG A 41 -9.75 -6.47 -12.88
C ARG A 41 -8.75 -7.49 -13.41
N ALA A 42 -8.02 -8.16 -12.51
CA ALA A 42 -6.99 -9.11 -12.87
C ALA A 42 -7.58 -10.34 -13.54
N ASN A 43 -7.04 -10.70 -14.70
CA ASN A 43 -7.32 -11.96 -15.37
C ASN A 43 -6.05 -12.81 -15.44
N THR A 44 -5.92 -13.76 -14.51
CA THR A 44 -4.66 -14.47 -14.28
C THR A 44 -4.87 -15.97 -14.14
N GLU A 45 -3.88 -16.75 -14.57
CA GLU A 45 -3.78 -18.19 -14.30
C GLU A 45 -3.01 -18.50 -13.01
N PHE A 46 -2.39 -17.49 -12.40
CA PHE A 46 -1.65 -17.63 -11.15
C PHE A 46 -2.59 -17.73 -9.94
N GLU A 47 -2.16 -18.45 -8.91
CA GLU A 47 -2.86 -18.47 -7.63
C GLU A 47 -2.63 -17.17 -6.88
N VAL A 48 -3.71 -16.47 -6.49
CA VAL A 48 -3.63 -15.18 -5.80
C VAL A 48 -4.27 -15.29 -4.43
N TYR A 49 -3.48 -15.01 -3.39
CA TYR A 49 -3.95 -14.88 -2.02
C TYR A 49 -4.20 -13.42 -1.67
N ALA A 50 -5.47 -13.08 -1.41
CA ALA A 50 -5.85 -11.75 -0.92
C ALA A 50 -6.08 -11.80 0.60
N VAL A 51 -5.25 -11.07 1.34
CA VAL A 51 -5.19 -11.19 2.81
C VAL A 51 -5.45 -9.83 3.46
N GLY A 52 -6.57 -9.71 4.16
CA GLY A 52 -6.79 -8.62 5.10
C GLY A 52 -6.09 -8.93 6.42
N THR A 53 -4.93 -8.32 6.66
CA THR A 53 -4.16 -8.51 7.89
C THR A 53 -4.78 -7.74 9.06
N VAL A 54 -4.38 -8.12 10.27
CA VAL A 54 -4.77 -7.43 11.50
C VAL A 54 -3.52 -7.12 12.31
N GLN A 55 -3.59 -6.09 13.15
CA GLN A 55 -2.51 -5.68 14.04
C GLN A 55 -1.21 -5.29 13.29
N GLU A 56 -1.34 -4.65 12.12
CA GLU A 56 -0.25 -3.96 11.43
C GLU A 56 0.36 -2.91 12.38
N GLU A 57 -0.49 -1.96 12.80
CA GLU A 57 -0.18 -0.79 13.64
C GLU A 57 0.42 -1.09 15.03
N VAL A 58 0.38 -2.35 15.44
CA VAL A 58 0.90 -2.81 16.74
C VAL A 58 1.89 -3.95 16.61
N GLY A 59 2.49 -4.11 15.43
CA GLY A 59 3.65 -4.97 15.20
C GLY A 59 3.51 -5.99 14.07
N LEU A 60 2.80 -5.66 12.98
CA LEU A 60 2.78 -6.43 11.73
C LEU A 60 2.37 -7.92 11.89
N LYS A 61 1.56 -8.20 12.92
CA LYS A 61 1.42 -9.58 13.44
C LYS A 61 0.67 -10.47 12.46
N GLY A 62 -0.41 -9.93 11.86
CA GLY A 62 -1.21 -10.64 10.87
C GLY A 62 -0.38 -10.98 9.63
N ALA A 63 0.40 -10.05 9.10
CA ALA A 63 1.28 -10.29 7.97
C ALA A 63 2.29 -11.41 8.24
N ARG A 64 2.94 -11.39 9.41
CA ARG A 64 3.91 -12.42 9.79
C ARG A 64 3.31 -13.82 9.78
N THR A 65 2.14 -14.00 10.39
CA THR A 65 1.50 -15.32 10.46
C THR A 65 0.96 -15.76 9.12
N SER A 66 0.34 -14.85 8.36
CA SER A 66 -0.24 -15.15 7.05
C SER A 66 0.83 -15.54 6.04
N ALA A 67 1.92 -14.76 5.94
CA ALA A 67 3.02 -15.09 5.05
C ALA A 67 3.70 -16.41 5.44
N TYR A 68 3.78 -16.71 6.75
CA TYR A 68 4.37 -17.96 7.21
C TYR A 68 3.52 -19.15 6.83
N GLU A 69 2.20 -19.07 6.90
CA GLU A 69 1.31 -20.16 6.50
C GLU A 69 1.28 -20.32 4.98
N LEU A 70 1.00 -19.23 4.26
CA LEU A 70 0.74 -19.25 2.81
C LEU A 70 1.99 -19.51 1.97
N THR A 71 3.16 -19.07 2.43
CA THR A 71 4.45 -19.27 1.71
C THR A 71 4.41 -18.76 0.26
N PRO A 72 4.05 -17.48 0.02
CA PRO A 72 3.93 -16.98 -1.35
C PRO A 72 5.30 -16.88 -2.04
N ASP A 73 5.32 -17.05 -3.37
CA ASP A 73 6.53 -16.87 -4.19
C ASP A 73 6.95 -15.39 -4.29
N VAL A 74 5.96 -14.49 -4.27
CA VAL A 74 6.14 -13.03 -4.25
C VAL A 74 4.93 -12.38 -3.56
N ALA A 75 5.15 -11.24 -2.91
CA ALA A 75 4.09 -10.50 -2.21
C ALA A 75 4.07 -9.02 -2.59
N ILE A 76 2.88 -8.43 -2.55
CA ILE A 76 2.67 -6.98 -2.58
C ILE A 76 1.92 -6.61 -1.30
N ALA A 77 2.54 -5.80 -0.43
CA ALA A 77 1.80 -5.10 0.61
C ALA A 77 1.12 -3.87 0.01
N ILE A 78 -0.15 -3.66 0.33
CA ILE A 78 -0.93 -2.53 -0.14
C ILE A 78 -1.15 -1.64 1.06
N ASP A 79 -0.72 -0.38 0.98
CA ASP A 79 -0.77 0.53 2.13
C ASP A 79 -1.07 1.97 1.70
N VAL A 80 -1.10 2.89 2.64
CA VAL A 80 -1.03 4.33 2.36
C VAL A 80 0.43 4.79 2.28
N ASP A 81 0.69 5.88 1.57
CA ASP A 81 1.98 6.58 1.61
C ASP A 81 1.75 8.06 1.96
N ILE A 82 2.72 8.67 2.66
CA ILE A 82 2.59 10.02 3.21
C ILE A 82 2.67 11.04 2.08
N ALA A 83 1.53 11.63 1.73
CA ALA A 83 1.45 12.65 0.70
C ALA A 83 1.73 14.06 1.26
N GLY A 84 2.60 14.78 0.55
CA GLY A 84 2.91 16.19 0.81
C GLY A 84 1.89 17.17 0.24
N GLY A 85 2.34 18.42 0.07
CA GLY A 85 1.55 19.49 -0.54
C GLY A 85 0.49 20.08 0.39
N HIS A 86 0.71 20.04 1.70
CA HIS A 86 -0.13 20.70 2.70
C HIS A 86 0.71 21.50 3.72
N PRO A 87 0.12 22.41 4.52
CA PRO A 87 0.88 23.14 5.52
C PRO A 87 1.59 22.21 6.50
N GLY A 88 2.85 22.51 6.84
CA GLY A 88 3.64 21.76 7.83
C GLY A 88 4.45 20.59 7.30
N ILE A 89 4.43 20.32 5.99
CA ILE A 89 5.27 19.29 5.35
C ILE A 89 6.04 19.91 4.17
N GLU A 90 7.33 19.60 4.06
CA GLU A 90 8.22 20.06 3.01
C GLU A 90 8.62 18.91 2.08
N LYS A 91 9.16 19.25 0.90
CA LYS A 91 9.61 18.24 -0.09
C LYS A 91 10.74 17.34 0.42
N LYS A 92 11.47 17.77 1.45
CA LYS A 92 12.49 16.97 2.12
C LYS A 92 11.88 15.85 2.97
N ASP A 93 10.64 16.04 3.44
CA ASP A 93 9.94 15.10 4.31
C ASP A 93 9.23 14.03 3.46
N THR A 94 8.65 14.44 2.32
CA THR A 94 8.11 13.52 1.30
C THR A 94 8.05 14.21 -0.06
N THR A 95 8.32 13.46 -1.12
CA THR A 95 8.13 13.89 -2.52
C THR A 95 6.81 13.39 -3.11
N VAL A 96 6.06 12.57 -2.38
CA VAL A 96 4.80 11.99 -2.83
C VAL A 96 3.72 13.07 -2.82
N GLU A 97 2.92 13.14 -3.87
CA GLU A 97 1.79 14.05 -3.99
C GLU A 97 0.50 13.28 -4.33
N THR A 98 -0.64 13.80 -3.89
CA THR A 98 -1.97 13.31 -4.29
C THR A 98 -2.26 13.62 -5.75
N GLU A 99 -3.09 12.82 -6.40
CA GLU A 99 -3.43 12.86 -7.83
C GLU A 99 -2.25 12.59 -8.78
N LYS A 100 -1.16 12.00 -8.27
CA LYS A 100 0.02 11.61 -9.04
C LYS A 100 0.20 10.10 -9.19
N GLY A 101 -0.82 9.32 -8.83
CA GLY A 101 -0.84 7.88 -9.01
C GLY A 101 -0.15 7.09 -7.89
N PRO A 102 -0.03 5.77 -8.09
CA PRO A 102 0.45 4.83 -7.07
C PRO A 102 1.88 5.13 -6.68
N VAL A 103 2.22 4.81 -5.43
CA VAL A 103 3.58 4.95 -4.93
C VAL A 103 4.23 3.57 -4.84
N ILE A 104 5.35 3.39 -5.50
CA ILE A 104 6.18 2.18 -5.37
C ILE A 104 7.27 2.49 -4.35
N THR A 105 7.23 1.82 -3.21
CA THR A 105 8.25 2.03 -2.16
C THR A 105 9.57 1.40 -2.58
N VAL A 106 10.62 2.19 -2.55
CA VAL A 106 12.01 1.73 -2.74
C VAL A 106 12.59 1.23 -1.42
N SER A 107 12.31 1.96 -0.33
CA SER A 107 12.68 1.56 1.02
C SER A 107 11.85 2.30 2.07
N ASP A 108 11.52 1.64 3.18
CA ASP A 108 10.88 2.25 4.35
C ASP A 108 11.83 2.29 5.57
N ALA A 109 11.42 2.99 6.63
CA ALA A 109 12.15 3.13 7.90
C ALA A 109 13.66 3.39 7.80
N ALA A 110 14.11 4.22 6.84
CA ALA A 110 15.53 4.45 6.54
C ALA A 110 16.32 3.15 6.31
N GLY A 111 15.71 2.18 5.63
CA GLY A 111 16.27 0.87 5.31
C GLY A 111 16.23 -0.15 6.45
N ARG A 112 15.61 0.17 7.59
CA ARG A 112 15.44 -0.80 8.70
C ARG A 112 14.27 -1.77 8.47
N GLY A 113 13.29 -1.38 7.67
CA GLY A 113 12.18 -2.25 7.29
C GLY A 113 12.44 -2.92 5.95
N LEU A 114 11.55 -2.74 4.97
CA LEU A 114 11.75 -3.22 3.62
C LEU A 114 12.77 -2.36 2.86
N ILE A 115 13.72 -3.02 2.20
CA ILE A 115 14.40 -2.51 1.02
C ILE A 115 13.92 -3.35 -0.15
N THR A 116 13.15 -2.75 -1.06
CA THR A 116 12.45 -3.51 -2.10
C THR A 116 13.46 -4.16 -3.05
N PRO A 117 13.40 -5.48 -3.27
CA PRO A 117 14.34 -6.16 -4.16
C PRO A 117 14.32 -5.57 -5.57
N PRO A 118 15.47 -5.47 -6.28
CA PRO A 118 15.51 -4.94 -7.64
C PRO A 118 14.59 -5.67 -8.63
N SER A 119 14.38 -6.98 -8.47
CA SER A 119 13.45 -7.76 -9.31
C SER A 119 12.00 -7.29 -9.13
N VAL A 120 11.57 -7.05 -7.88
CA VAL A 120 10.24 -6.55 -7.56
C VAL A 120 10.06 -5.11 -8.07
N LEU A 121 11.06 -4.23 -7.88
CA LEU A 121 11.02 -2.88 -8.44
C LEU A 121 10.92 -2.91 -9.97
N LYS A 122 11.69 -3.78 -10.62
CA LYS A 122 11.63 -3.95 -12.08
C LYS A 122 10.24 -4.39 -12.52
N TRP A 123 9.68 -5.43 -11.88
CA TRP A 123 8.33 -5.93 -12.15
C TRP A 123 7.27 -4.83 -12.09
N LEU A 124 7.22 -4.08 -10.98
CA LEU A 124 6.21 -3.04 -10.79
C LEU A 124 6.40 -1.86 -11.75
N LYS A 125 7.65 -1.39 -11.95
CA LYS A 125 7.95 -0.23 -12.81
C LYS A 125 7.76 -0.54 -14.30
N GLU A 126 8.13 -1.73 -14.75
CA GLU A 126 7.93 -2.14 -16.15
C GLU A 126 6.45 -2.39 -16.43
N THR A 127 5.72 -3.01 -15.50
CA THR A 127 4.25 -3.12 -15.57
C THR A 127 3.61 -1.74 -15.73
N ALA A 128 3.97 -0.79 -14.85
CA ALA A 128 3.43 0.57 -14.93
C ALA A 128 3.74 1.23 -16.28
N SER A 129 4.99 1.10 -16.77
CA SER A 129 5.43 1.65 -18.05
C SER A 129 4.64 1.07 -19.24
N GLN A 130 4.48 -0.25 -19.31
CA GLN A 130 3.78 -0.90 -20.44
C GLN A 130 2.29 -0.59 -20.49
N HIS A 131 1.68 -0.33 -19.33
CA HIS A 131 0.27 0.03 -19.22
C HIS A 131 0.04 1.55 -19.15
N ASN A 132 1.08 2.37 -19.34
CA ASN A 132 1.03 3.83 -19.27
C ASN A 132 0.43 4.36 -17.95
N ILE A 133 0.76 3.69 -16.84
CA ILE A 133 0.34 4.08 -15.50
C ILE A 133 1.43 4.97 -14.91
N GLU A 134 1.10 6.23 -14.66
CA GLU A 134 1.97 7.13 -13.89
C GLU A 134 2.09 6.63 -12.45
N TYR A 135 3.33 6.59 -11.94
CA TYR A 135 3.63 6.19 -10.58
C TYR A 135 4.70 7.10 -9.97
N GLN A 136 4.79 7.05 -8.65
CA GLN A 136 5.77 7.76 -7.84
C GLN A 136 6.69 6.75 -7.15
N LEU A 137 7.86 7.21 -6.72
CA LEU A 137 8.77 6.42 -5.89
C LEU A 137 8.84 7.04 -4.50
N SER A 138 8.79 6.22 -3.46
CA SER A 138 9.01 6.67 -2.09
C SER A 138 10.25 6.04 -1.46
N VAL A 139 10.94 6.86 -0.69
CA VAL A 139 11.97 6.49 0.28
C VAL A 139 11.56 7.16 1.57
N SER A 140 11.20 6.39 2.59
CA SER A 140 10.76 6.93 3.88
C SER A 140 11.81 6.74 4.97
N GLU A 141 11.99 7.76 5.82
CA GLU A 141 12.86 7.68 6.99
C GLU A 141 12.19 6.98 8.20
N GLY A 142 10.86 6.91 8.20
CA GLY A 142 10.05 6.40 9.31
C GLY A 142 8.78 5.66 8.85
N GLY A 143 8.19 4.90 9.76
CA GLY A 143 7.10 3.98 9.42
C GLY A 143 7.61 2.74 8.69
N THR A 144 6.92 1.63 8.92
CA THR A 144 7.11 0.35 8.22
C THR A 144 5.76 -0.12 7.77
N THR A 145 5.71 -0.96 6.75
CA THR A 145 4.48 -1.65 6.35
C THR A 145 4.55 -3.14 6.70
N ASP A 146 3.45 -3.85 6.48
CA ASP A 146 3.39 -5.31 6.55
C ASP A 146 4.49 -6.00 5.70
N ALA A 147 4.99 -5.35 4.64
CA ALA A 147 6.10 -5.88 3.86
C ALA A 147 7.38 -6.12 4.69
N THR A 148 7.60 -5.33 5.76
CA THR A 148 8.72 -5.52 6.69
C THR A 148 8.66 -6.88 7.37
N ALA A 149 7.47 -7.40 7.69
CA ALA A 149 7.32 -8.73 8.24
C ALA A 149 7.35 -9.83 7.16
N ILE A 150 6.71 -9.58 6.02
CA ILE A 150 6.57 -10.57 4.95
C ILE A 150 7.94 -10.92 4.37
N HIS A 151 8.78 -9.93 4.03
CA HIS A 151 10.03 -10.20 3.32
C HIS A 151 11.06 -11.00 4.12
N LEU A 152 10.98 -10.98 5.46
CA LEU A 152 11.84 -11.75 6.37
C LEU A 152 11.27 -13.13 6.72
N THR A 153 10.10 -13.48 6.20
CA THR A 153 9.44 -14.72 6.57
C THR A 153 10.08 -15.92 5.88
N ARG A 154 10.32 -16.99 6.64
CA ARG A 154 10.98 -18.24 6.20
C ARG A 154 12.35 -17.98 5.57
N SER A 155 12.57 -18.37 4.31
CA SER A 155 13.81 -18.12 3.54
C SER A 155 13.87 -16.73 2.92
N GLY A 156 12.88 -15.89 3.19
CA GLY A 156 12.66 -14.60 2.56
C GLY A 156 11.66 -14.70 1.42
N VAL A 157 10.78 -13.71 1.34
CA VAL A 157 9.75 -13.57 0.31
C VAL A 157 10.04 -12.27 -0.46
N PRO A 158 10.30 -12.32 -1.79
CA PRO A 158 10.37 -11.10 -2.60
C PRO A 158 9.09 -10.28 -2.40
N THR A 159 9.24 -9.07 -1.84
CA THR A 159 8.09 -8.26 -1.43
C THR A 159 8.21 -6.85 -1.95
N GLY A 160 7.11 -6.29 -2.45
CA GLY A 160 6.97 -4.88 -2.82
C GLY A 160 5.87 -4.21 -2.03
N VAL A 161 5.83 -2.88 -2.09
CA VAL A 161 4.75 -2.07 -1.50
C VAL A 161 4.16 -1.19 -2.59
N ILE A 162 2.83 -1.16 -2.67
CA ILE A 162 2.09 -0.17 -3.44
C ILE A 162 1.29 0.69 -2.46
N GLY A 163 1.70 1.94 -2.35
CA GLY A 163 1.10 2.95 -1.49
C GLY A 163 0.11 3.83 -2.25
N VAL A 164 -1.03 4.16 -1.63
CA VAL A 164 -1.89 5.26 -2.10
C VAL A 164 -1.53 6.57 -1.39
N PRO A 165 -1.24 7.66 -2.13
CA PRO A 165 -0.95 8.97 -1.53
C PRO A 165 -2.09 9.44 -0.62
N THR A 166 -1.80 9.58 0.67
CA THR A 166 -2.78 9.95 1.69
C THR A 166 -2.23 11.04 2.59
N ARG A 167 -3.06 12.04 2.89
CA ARG A 167 -2.75 13.14 3.82
C ARG A 167 -3.34 12.85 5.19
N TYR A 168 -2.62 13.32 6.22
CA TYR A 168 -3.04 13.26 7.62
C TYR A 168 -3.27 11.82 8.12
N ILE A 169 -2.45 10.87 7.67
CA ILE A 169 -2.49 9.47 8.13
C ILE A 169 -2.41 9.40 9.66
N HIS A 170 -3.04 8.39 10.25
CA HIS A 170 -3.15 8.18 11.70
C HIS A 170 -3.91 9.30 12.43
N SER A 171 -4.68 10.11 11.70
CA SER A 171 -5.55 11.12 12.27
C SER A 171 -7.03 10.74 12.11
N PRO A 172 -7.94 11.37 12.87
CA PRO A 172 -9.38 11.18 12.67
C PRO A 172 -9.92 11.71 11.33
N VAL A 173 -9.10 12.41 10.54
CA VAL A 173 -9.50 13.08 9.29
C VAL A 173 -8.39 12.91 8.27
N GLU A 174 -8.41 11.79 7.59
CA GLU A 174 -7.53 11.48 6.47
C GLU A 174 -8.14 11.97 5.15
N LEU A 175 -7.29 12.16 4.14
CA LEU A 175 -7.69 12.62 2.82
C LEU A 175 -6.88 11.94 1.73
N LEU A 176 -7.56 11.41 0.72
CA LEU A 176 -6.95 10.82 -0.47
C LEU A 176 -7.80 11.07 -1.73
N SER A 177 -7.23 10.78 -2.90
CA SER A 177 -7.93 10.87 -4.19
C SER A 177 -8.46 9.51 -4.63
N LEU A 178 -9.72 9.45 -5.05
CA LEU A 178 -10.30 8.24 -5.65
C LEU A 178 -9.63 7.86 -6.97
N LYS A 179 -9.04 8.83 -7.68
CA LYS A 179 -8.24 8.56 -8.90
C LYS A 179 -6.98 7.79 -8.57
N ASP A 180 -6.32 8.09 -7.44
CA ASP A 180 -5.13 7.36 -7.03
C ASP A 180 -5.48 5.94 -6.58
N ILE A 181 -6.62 5.75 -5.89
CA ILE A 181 -7.17 4.42 -5.56
C ILE A 181 -7.34 3.59 -6.84
N ASP A 182 -7.99 4.17 -7.86
CA ASP A 182 -8.25 3.50 -9.13
C ASP A 182 -6.96 3.10 -9.85
N LYS A 183 -5.98 4.02 -9.93
CA LYS A 183 -4.67 3.73 -10.52
C LYS A 183 -3.89 2.67 -9.72
N CYS A 184 -4.02 2.63 -8.39
CA CYS A 184 -3.37 1.60 -7.57
C CYS A 184 -3.95 0.22 -7.89
N ALA A 185 -5.28 0.13 -7.97
CA ALA A 185 -5.97 -1.11 -8.31
C ALA A 185 -5.59 -1.59 -9.72
N GLU A 186 -5.50 -0.67 -10.68
CA GLU A 186 -5.05 -0.97 -12.04
C GLU A 186 -3.61 -1.49 -12.06
N LEU A 187 -2.67 -0.81 -11.38
CA LEU A 187 -1.27 -1.24 -11.33
C LEU A 187 -1.13 -2.64 -10.73
N ILE A 188 -1.82 -2.91 -9.62
CA ILE A 188 -1.78 -4.22 -8.96
C ILE A 188 -2.38 -5.30 -9.87
N ALA A 189 -3.51 -5.03 -10.51
CA ALA A 189 -4.13 -5.98 -11.44
C ALA A 189 -3.17 -6.37 -12.58
N ARG A 190 -2.55 -5.37 -13.22
CA ARG A 190 -1.57 -5.63 -14.29
C ARG A 190 -0.29 -6.28 -13.79
N ALA A 191 0.14 -5.97 -12.56
CA ALA A 191 1.30 -6.61 -11.97
C ALA A 191 1.02 -8.11 -11.76
N ILE A 192 -0.13 -8.47 -11.20
CA ILE A 192 -0.58 -9.86 -11.03
C ILE A 192 -0.57 -10.61 -12.36
N GLU A 193 -1.11 -10.04 -13.43
CA GLU A 193 -1.17 -10.67 -14.76
C GLU A 193 0.23 -10.95 -15.35
N ARG A 194 1.23 -10.17 -14.94
CA ARG A 194 2.59 -10.20 -15.48
C ARG A 194 3.62 -10.87 -14.58
N VAL A 195 3.21 -11.39 -13.43
CA VAL A 195 4.15 -11.88 -12.40
C VAL A 195 5.10 -12.96 -12.94
N GLY A 196 4.62 -13.87 -13.79
CA GLY A 196 5.42 -14.95 -14.39
C GLY A 196 6.51 -14.50 -15.38
N ASP A 197 6.54 -13.22 -15.78
CA ASP A 197 7.67 -12.66 -16.54
C ASP A 197 8.90 -12.42 -15.64
N TYR A 198 8.74 -12.45 -14.30
CA TYR A 198 9.74 -12.00 -13.34
C TYR A 198 10.09 -13.02 -12.24
N PHE A 199 9.17 -13.94 -11.92
CA PHE A 199 9.30 -14.97 -10.90
C PHE A 199 8.83 -16.31 -11.49
#